data_AF-A0A6J6GI47-F1
#
_entry.id   AF-A0A6J6GI47-F1
#
_cell.length_a   1.000
_cell.length_b   1.000
_cell.length_c   1.000
_cell.angle_alpha   90.00
_cell.angle_beta   90.00
_cell.angle_gamma   90.00
#
_symmetry.space_group_name_H-M   'P 1'
#
loop_
_entity.id
_entity.type
_entity.pdbx_description
1 polymer ?
#
loop_
_entity_poly.entity_id
_entity_poly.type
_entity_poly.pdbx_seq_one_letter_code
_entity_poly.pdbx_strand_id
1 'polypeptide(L)'
;MTAVPGSWSPSATFTYAWKRGTTVVGTSSTYTPTSADRGSALTLTVTGSATGYTSAATVSVATAPVAYGVITPTPTPTITGIATVGSTLRASTGIWPTGVSLSYRWDRCSAITSLCSPILRATKSDYRVNTNDLGFTIRVSVTGTRTGYTSVTVTSAFTALAAR
;
A
#
# COMPACT_ATOMS: atom_id res chain seq x y z
N MET A 1 -7.10 12.15 17.42
CA MET A 1 -6.23 13.19 17.98
C MET A 1 -7.11 14.34 18.45
N THR A 2 -6.74 15.02 19.53
CA THR A 2 -7.57 16.05 20.17
C THR A 2 -6.74 17.29 20.43
N ALA A 3 -7.28 18.47 20.11
CA ALA A 3 -6.66 19.76 20.34
C ALA A 3 -6.68 20.11 21.83
N VAL A 4 -5.53 20.56 22.34
CA VAL A 4 -5.41 21.14 23.68
C VAL A 4 -4.81 22.54 23.52
N PRO A 5 -5.65 23.59 23.42
CA PRO A 5 -5.20 24.94 23.06
C PRO A 5 -4.30 25.62 24.12
N GLY A 6 -4.18 25.07 25.32
CA GLY A 6 -3.40 25.68 26.41
C GLY A 6 -4.09 26.93 26.97
N SER A 7 -3.33 27.75 27.70
CA SER A 7 -3.83 28.98 28.33
C SER A 7 -3.63 30.20 27.44
N TRP A 8 -4.68 31.00 27.25
CA TRP A 8 -4.67 32.23 26.45
C TRP A 8 -5.15 33.41 27.30
N SER A 9 -4.50 34.57 27.16
CA SER A 9 -4.89 35.81 27.82
C SER A 9 -4.94 36.95 26.79
N PRO A 10 -6.05 37.71 26.69
CA PRO A 10 -7.32 37.49 27.37
C PRO A 10 -8.01 36.18 26.91
N SER A 11 -9.09 35.78 27.61
CA SER A 11 -9.88 34.61 27.22
C SER A 11 -10.30 34.70 25.75
N ALA A 12 -9.98 33.66 24.99
CA ALA A 12 -10.17 33.63 23.54
C ALA A 12 -11.15 32.54 23.10
N THR A 13 -11.80 32.78 21.96
CA THR A 13 -12.50 31.74 21.20
C THR A 13 -11.53 31.09 20.21
N PHE A 14 -11.65 29.78 19.98
CA PHE A 14 -10.68 29.03 19.19
C PHE A 14 -11.25 28.52 17.87
N THR A 15 -10.41 28.59 16.84
CA THR A 15 -10.56 27.83 15.59
C THR A 15 -9.36 26.91 15.39
N TYR A 16 -9.58 25.79 14.73
CA TYR A 16 -8.57 24.74 14.57
C TYR A 16 -8.30 24.49 13.10
N ALA A 17 -7.04 24.16 12.78
CA ALA A 17 -6.66 23.64 11.47
C ALA A 17 -5.62 22.53 11.66
N TRP A 18 -6.05 21.29 11.49
CA TRP A 18 -5.16 20.14 11.34
C TRP A 18 -4.55 20.18 9.95
N LYS A 19 -3.23 20.06 9.88
CA LYS A 19 -2.47 20.19 8.64
C LYS A 19 -1.58 18.98 8.40
N ARG A 20 -1.52 18.58 7.13
CA ARG A 20 -0.55 17.65 6.56
C ARG A 20 0.37 18.46 5.65
N GLY A 21 1.59 18.73 6.12
CA GLY A 21 2.43 19.76 5.50
C GLY A 21 1.70 21.11 5.52
N THR A 22 1.43 21.69 4.35
CA THR A 22 0.69 22.96 4.21
C THR A 22 -0.82 22.79 4.02
N THR A 23 -1.28 21.56 3.73
CA THR A 23 -2.69 21.29 3.41
C THR A 23 -3.52 21.14 4.68
N VAL A 24 -4.64 21.88 4.79
CA VAL A 24 -5.61 21.70 5.87
C VAL A 24 -6.44 20.44 5.61
N VAL A 25 -6.42 19.50 6.55
CA VAL A 25 -7.11 18.20 6.46
C VAL A 25 -8.28 18.07 7.43
N GLY A 26 -8.45 19.02 8.35
CA GLY A 26 -9.60 19.09 9.25
C GLY A 26 -9.61 20.38 10.07
N THR A 27 -10.79 20.80 10.53
CA THR A 27 -10.98 22.07 11.26
C THR A 27 -11.69 21.93 12.61
N SER A 28 -12.04 20.70 12.99
CA SER A 28 -12.63 20.39 14.30
C SER A 28 -11.57 20.37 15.39
N SER A 29 -12.01 20.51 16.64
CA SER A 29 -11.15 20.31 17.83
C SER A 29 -10.59 18.89 17.92
N THR A 30 -11.19 17.93 17.22
CA THR A 30 -10.69 16.57 17.06
C THR A 30 -10.41 16.25 15.59
N TYR A 31 -9.44 15.37 15.36
CA TYR A 31 -9.15 14.84 14.04
C TYR A 31 -8.74 13.38 14.10
N THR A 32 -9.35 12.58 13.21
CA THR A 32 -9.02 11.17 13.04
C THR A 32 -8.21 11.02 11.75
N PRO A 33 -6.92 10.64 11.84
CA PRO A 33 -6.08 10.45 10.67
C PRO A 33 -6.67 9.44 9.68
N THR A 34 -6.69 9.81 8.42
CA THR A 34 -7.21 9.01 7.31
C THR A 34 -6.08 8.21 6.64
N SER A 35 -6.45 7.36 5.67
CA SER A 35 -5.47 6.68 4.80
C SER A 35 -4.63 7.63 3.97
N ALA A 36 -5.10 8.85 3.71
CA ALA A 36 -4.35 9.86 2.97
C ALA A 36 -3.23 10.51 3.81
N ASP A 37 -3.31 10.46 5.15
CA ASP A 37 -2.30 11.05 6.05
C ASP A 37 -1.08 10.14 6.27
N ARG A 38 -1.12 8.90 5.76
CA ARG A 38 -0.05 7.91 6.01
C ARG A 38 1.29 8.38 5.46
N GLY A 39 2.35 8.12 6.22
CA GLY A 39 3.71 8.59 5.94
C GLY A 39 3.95 10.07 6.21
N SER A 40 2.91 10.86 6.50
CA SER A 40 3.05 12.28 6.83
C SER A 40 2.93 12.51 8.32
N ALA A 41 3.72 13.45 8.84
CA ALA A 41 3.48 14.03 10.15
C ALA A 41 2.31 15.03 10.06
N LEU A 42 1.55 15.15 11.15
CA LEU A 42 0.45 16.10 11.27
C LEU A 42 0.80 17.19 12.27
N THR A 43 0.35 18.40 11.99
CA THR A 43 0.44 19.56 12.91
C THR A 43 -0.95 20.14 13.14
N LEU A 44 -1.16 20.74 14.30
CA LEU A 44 -2.36 21.50 14.61
C LEU A 44 -2.00 22.98 14.68
N THR A 45 -2.70 23.83 13.93
CA THR A 45 -2.73 25.26 14.18
C THR A 45 -3.98 25.60 14.99
N VAL A 46 -3.81 26.30 16.11
CA VAL A 46 -4.90 26.85 16.91
C VAL A 46 -4.85 28.37 16.78
N THR A 47 -5.95 28.99 16.36
CA THR A 47 -6.08 30.45 16.30
C THR A 47 -7.06 30.91 17.36
N GLY A 48 -6.60 31.77 18.27
CA GLY A 48 -7.41 32.42 19.31
C GLY A 48 -7.84 33.83 18.89
N SER A 49 -9.10 34.16 19.14
CA SER A 49 -9.69 35.48 18.87
C SER A 49 -10.45 36.01 20.08
N ALA A 50 -10.26 37.30 20.39
CA ALA A 50 -10.96 38.02 21.44
C ALA A 50 -11.34 39.44 20.98
N THR A 51 -12.51 39.93 21.37
CA THR A 51 -13.03 41.25 20.96
C THR A 51 -12.09 42.37 21.41
N GLY A 52 -11.70 43.24 20.47
CA GLY A 52 -10.76 44.34 20.75
C GLY A 52 -9.28 43.94 20.70
N TYR A 53 -8.96 42.70 20.35
CA TYR A 53 -7.59 42.19 20.22
C TYR A 53 -7.34 41.62 18.82
N THR A 54 -6.07 41.64 18.39
CA THR A 54 -5.65 40.97 17.16
C THR A 54 -5.59 39.46 17.41
N SER A 55 -6.11 38.66 16.48
CA SER A 55 -6.03 37.19 16.57
C SER A 55 -4.58 36.72 16.53
N ALA A 56 -4.27 35.70 17.32
CA ALA A 56 -2.96 35.05 17.33
C ALA A 56 -3.11 33.55 17.09
N ALA A 57 -2.08 32.93 16.50
CA ALA A 57 -2.06 31.51 16.19
C ALA A 57 -0.80 30.83 16.76
N THR A 58 -0.97 29.61 17.25
CA THR A 58 0.13 28.72 17.65
C THR A 58 0.07 27.43 16.86
N VAL A 59 1.22 26.81 16.64
CA VAL A 59 1.36 25.56 15.90
C VAL A 59 1.95 24.51 16.82
N SER A 60 1.34 23.33 16.88
CA SER A 60 1.86 22.20 17.65
C SER A 60 3.19 21.70 17.06
N VAL A 61 3.97 20.98 17.88
CA VAL A 61 4.98 20.07 17.34
C VAL A 61 4.32 19.06 16.41
N ALA A 62 5.06 18.65 15.38
CA ALA A 62 4.57 17.65 14.44
C ALA A 62 4.49 16.28 15.13
N THR A 63 3.46 15.50 14.81
CA THR A 63 3.36 14.11 15.28
C THR A 63 4.45 13.24 14.63
N ALA A 64 4.64 12.02 15.15
CA ALA A 64 5.26 10.99 14.34
C ALA A 64 4.44 10.78 13.03
N PRO A 65 5.08 10.33 11.94
CA PRO A 65 4.38 10.00 10.71
C PRO A 65 3.26 9.00 10.94
N VAL A 66 2.10 9.20 10.32
CA VAL A 66 0.97 8.28 10.48
C VAL A 66 1.31 6.93 9.84
N ALA A 67 1.24 5.84 10.61
CA ALA A 67 1.66 4.51 10.16
C ALA A 67 0.77 3.91 9.06
N TYR A 68 1.37 3.26 8.05
CA TYR A 68 0.64 2.51 7.03
C TYR A 68 -0.05 1.28 7.63
N GLY A 69 -1.19 0.89 7.06
CA GLY A 69 -1.78 -0.42 7.31
C GLY A 69 -0.95 -1.54 6.67
N VAL A 70 -1.18 -2.78 7.10
CA VAL A 70 -0.48 -3.97 6.57
C VAL A 70 -1.47 -4.84 5.80
N ILE A 71 -1.04 -5.38 4.65
CA ILE A 71 -1.79 -6.37 3.87
C ILE A 71 -1.20 -7.75 4.17
N THR A 72 -2.03 -8.67 4.64
CA THR A 72 -1.63 -10.05 4.99
C THR A 72 -2.48 -11.06 4.21
N PRO A 73 -2.06 -11.45 2.99
CA PRO A 73 -2.75 -12.48 2.21
C PRO A 73 -2.47 -13.88 2.76
N THR A 74 -3.43 -14.79 2.61
CA THR A 74 -3.27 -16.21 2.98
C THR A 74 -4.25 -17.10 2.20
N PRO A 75 -3.89 -18.31 1.78
CA PRO A 75 -2.54 -18.90 1.80
C PRO A 75 -1.62 -18.30 0.72
N THR A 76 -0.35 -18.73 0.70
CA THR A 76 0.59 -18.43 -0.39
C THR A 76 -0.01 -18.81 -1.75
N PRO A 77 0.15 -17.98 -2.80
CA PRO A 77 -0.42 -18.29 -4.10
C PRO A 77 0.16 -19.57 -4.69
N THR A 78 -0.64 -20.28 -5.47
CA THR A 78 -0.24 -21.48 -6.21
C THR A 78 -0.47 -21.29 -7.70
N ILE A 79 0.20 -22.11 -8.50
CA ILE A 79 -0.04 -22.18 -9.95
C ILE A 79 -0.78 -23.48 -10.24
N THR A 80 -1.87 -23.38 -11.01
CA THR A 80 -2.57 -24.54 -11.56
C THR A 80 -2.33 -24.64 -13.07
N GLY A 81 -2.40 -25.85 -13.60
CA GLY A 81 -2.06 -26.18 -14.99
C GLY A 81 -0.72 -26.90 -15.11
N ILE A 82 -0.42 -27.38 -16.31
CA ILE A 82 0.81 -28.10 -16.64
C ILE A 82 1.72 -27.14 -17.40
N ALA A 83 3.01 -27.11 -17.03
CA ALA A 83 4.02 -26.34 -17.73
C ALA A 83 4.37 -27.04 -19.06
N THR A 84 3.45 -27.00 -20.02
CA THR A 84 3.64 -27.55 -21.37
C THR A 84 3.45 -26.42 -22.37
N VAL A 85 4.33 -26.33 -23.37
CA VAL A 85 4.23 -25.29 -24.41
C VAL A 85 2.83 -25.27 -25.02
N GLY A 86 2.24 -24.09 -25.05
CA GLY A 86 0.89 -23.84 -25.55
C GLY A 86 -0.23 -24.02 -24.53
N SER A 87 0.04 -24.65 -23.38
CA SER A 87 -0.89 -24.74 -22.25
C SER A 87 -0.92 -23.46 -21.43
N THR A 88 -2.01 -23.27 -20.68
CA THR A 88 -2.22 -22.11 -19.83
C THR A 88 -2.03 -22.46 -18.37
N LEU A 89 -1.12 -21.73 -17.71
CA LEU A 89 -0.97 -21.69 -16.27
C LEU A 89 -1.89 -20.63 -15.69
N ARG A 90 -2.48 -20.88 -14.52
CA ARG A 90 -3.37 -19.94 -13.82
C ARG A 90 -2.87 -19.71 -12.40
N ALA A 91 -2.84 -18.46 -11.98
CA ALA A 91 -2.50 -18.06 -10.62
C ALA A 91 -3.71 -18.20 -9.70
N SER A 92 -3.62 -19.07 -8.69
CA SER A 92 -4.55 -19.12 -7.57
C SER A 92 -3.99 -18.27 -6.43
N THR A 93 -4.64 -17.13 -6.15
CA THR A 93 -4.05 -16.06 -5.32
C THR A 93 -4.27 -16.21 -3.81
N GLY A 94 -5.07 -17.20 -3.37
CA GLY A 94 -5.56 -17.25 -2.00
C GLY A 94 -6.53 -16.12 -1.66
N ILE A 95 -6.71 -15.87 -0.36
CA ILE A 95 -7.61 -14.84 0.18
C ILE A 95 -6.83 -13.56 0.44
N TRP A 96 -7.39 -12.45 -0.01
CA TRP A 96 -6.87 -11.10 0.20
C TRP A 96 -7.86 -10.26 1.00
N PRO A 97 -7.38 -9.33 1.85
CA PRO A 97 -8.26 -8.37 2.52
C PRO A 97 -9.13 -7.60 1.53
N THR A 98 -10.32 -7.21 1.95
CA THR A 98 -11.26 -6.45 1.11
C THR A 98 -10.65 -5.14 0.62
N GLY A 99 -10.99 -4.75 -0.62
CA GLY A 99 -10.50 -3.51 -1.22
C GLY A 99 -9.03 -3.50 -1.65
N VAL A 100 -8.35 -4.65 -1.65
CA VAL A 100 -7.01 -4.80 -2.24
C VAL A 100 -7.14 -5.03 -3.75
N SER A 101 -6.37 -4.28 -4.54
CA SER A 101 -6.20 -4.51 -5.98
C SER A 101 -4.99 -5.42 -6.21
N LEU A 102 -5.12 -6.41 -7.10
CA LEU A 102 -4.06 -7.38 -7.40
C LEU A 102 -3.43 -7.11 -8.77
N SER A 103 -2.13 -7.33 -8.85
CA SER A 103 -1.35 -7.35 -10.08
C SER A 103 -0.45 -8.58 -10.11
N TYR A 104 -0.14 -9.05 -11.32
CA TYR A 104 0.59 -10.30 -11.53
C TYR A 104 1.88 -10.02 -12.30
N ARG A 105 2.91 -10.80 -12.01
CA ARG A 105 4.11 -10.89 -12.83
C ARG A 105 4.56 -12.34 -12.89
N TRP A 106 4.65 -12.88 -14.10
CA TRP A 106 5.21 -14.21 -14.30
C TRP A 106 6.72 -14.09 -14.56
N ASP A 107 7.50 -14.95 -13.89
CA ASP A 107 8.94 -15.02 -14.07
C ASP A 107 9.32 -16.41 -14.60
N ARG A 108 10.32 -16.44 -15.48
CA ARG A 108 10.99 -17.65 -15.95
C ARG A 108 12.26 -17.85 -15.14
N CYS A 109 12.44 -19.04 -14.58
CA CYS A 109 13.51 -19.33 -13.66
C CYS A 109 14.35 -20.52 -14.13
N SER A 110 15.68 -20.35 -14.08
CA SER A 110 16.62 -21.43 -14.37
C SER A 110 16.54 -22.48 -13.28
N ALA A 111 16.28 -23.74 -13.65
CA ALA A 111 16.31 -24.85 -12.69
C ALA A 111 17.71 -25.19 -12.19
N ILE A 112 18.76 -24.69 -12.84
CA ILE A 112 20.15 -24.92 -12.46
C ILE A 112 20.63 -23.85 -11.48
N THR A 113 20.39 -22.58 -11.81
CA THR A 113 20.93 -21.44 -11.04
C THR A 113 19.91 -20.82 -10.09
N SER A 114 18.64 -21.22 -10.17
CA SER A 114 17.50 -20.59 -9.46
C SER A 114 17.32 -19.09 -9.74
N LEU A 115 18.04 -18.55 -10.73
CA LEU A 115 17.89 -17.16 -11.16
C LEU A 115 16.64 -17.02 -12.00
N CYS A 116 15.87 -15.97 -11.70
CA CYS A 116 14.60 -15.68 -12.34
C CYS A 116 14.67 -14.39 -13.14
N SER A 117 14.09 -14.41 -14.34
CA SER A 117 13.91 -13.25 -15.20
C SER A 117 12.43 -13.02 -15.47
N PRO A 118 11.95 -11.76 -15.46
CA PRO A 118 10.55 -11.46 -15.72
C PRO A 118 10.19 -11.80 -17.17
N ILE A 119 9.01 -12.38 -17.37
CA ILE A 119 8.46 -12.64 -18.69
C ILE A 119 7.71 -11.39 -19.16
N LEU A 120 8.20 -10.79 -20.24
CA LEU A 120 7.69 -9.52 -20.74
C LEU A 120 6.18 -9.59 -21.01
N ARG A 121 5.41 -8.62 -20.48
CA ARG A 121 3.94 -8.48 -20.63
C ARG A 121 3.10 -9.60 -20.02
N ALA A 122 3.70 -10.56 -19.32
CA ALA A 122 2.96 -11.58 -18.59
C ALA A 122 2.44 -11.02 -17.26
N THR A 123 1.35 -10.25 -17.32
CA THR A 123 0.78 -9.51 -16.16
C THR A 123 -0.66 -9.87 -15.84
N LYS A 124 -1.22 -10.88 -16.52
CA LYS A 124 -2.57 -11.39 -16.26
C LYS A 124 -2.54 -12.49 -15.20
N SER A 125 -3.72 -12.82 -14.68
CA SER A 125 -3.91 -13.95 -13.75
C SER A 125 -3.64 -15.31 -14.40
N ASP A 126 -3.59 -15.35 -15.74
CA ASP A 126 -3.18 -16.50 -16.53
C ASP A 126 -1.94 -16.19 -17.38
N TYR A 127 -1.18 -17.24 -17.70
CA TYR A 127 -0.01 -17.19 -18.58
C TYR A 127 0.02 -18.40 -19.51
N ARG A 128 0.14 -18.15 -20.81
CA ARG A 128 0.36 -19.22 -21.80
C ARG A 128 1.84 -19.51 -21.92
N VAL A 129 2.21 -20.77 -21.67
CA VAL A 129 3.59 -21.25 -21.79
C VAL A 129 4.04 -21.16 -23.23
N ASN A 130 5.18 -20.53 -23.46
CA ASN A 130 5.75 -20.30 -24.78
C ASN A 130 6.96 -21.21 -25.01
N THR A 131 7.36 -21.37 -26.27
CA THR A 131 8.54 -22.17 -26.64
C THR A 131 9.83 -21.72 -25.95
N ASN A 132 9.96 -20.43 -25.65
CA ASN A 132 11.10 -19.87 -24.92
C ASN A 132 11.15 -20.27 -23.43
N ASP A 133 10.10 -20.87 -22.89
CA ASP A 133 10.05 -21.37 -21.52
C ASP A 133 10.63 -22.78 -21.38
N LEU A 134 10.85 -23.51 -22.49
CA LEU A 134 11.32 -24.89 -22.47
C LEU A 134 12.58 -25.06 -21.61
N GLY A 135 12.54 -26.03 -20.69
CA GLY A 135 13.65 -26.29 -19.77
C GLY A 135 13.79 -25.30 -18.62
N PHE A 136 12.84 -24.38 -18.46
CA PHE A 136 12.76 -23.48 -17.30
C PHE A 136 11.57 -23.82 -16.40
N THR A 137 11.65 -23.44 -15.14
CA THR A 137 10.47 -23.41 -14.27
C THR A 137 9.79 -22.05 -14.37
N ILE A 138 8.49 -22.03 -14.12
CA ILE A 138 7.68 -20.82 -14.12
C ILE A 138 7.21 -20.54 -12.69
N ARG A 139 7.14 -19.27 -12.32
CA ARG A 139 6.53 -18.81 -11.06
C ARG A 139 5.70 -17.55 -11.30
N VAL A 140 4.80 -17.25 -10.37
CA VAL A 140 4.02 -16.02 -10.39
C VAL A 140 4.22 -15.25 -9.09
N SER A 141 4.50 -13.95 -9.22
CA SER A 141 4.43 -12.98 -8.13
C SER A 141 3.07 -12.27 -8.20
N VAL A 142 2.38 -12.20 -7.07
CA VAL A 142 1.10 -11.49 -6.91
C VAL A 142 1.32 -10.33 -5.95
N THR A 143 1.15 -9.11 -6.46
CA THR A 143 1.31 -7.88 -5.67
C THR A 143 -0.06 -7.29 -5.37
N GLY A 144 -0.37 -7.15 -4.07
CA GLY A 144 -1.57 -6.49 -3.59
C GLY A 144 -1.30 -5.06 -3.14
N THR A 145 -2.14 -4.14 -3.59
CA THR A 145 -2.06 -2.71 -3.28
C THR A 145 -3.39 -2.18 -2.75
N ARG A 146 -3.34 -1.31 -1.74
CA ARG A 146 -4.50 -0.58 -1.23
C ARG A 146 -4.05 0.77 -0.67
N THR A 147 -4.77 1.85 -0.99
CA THR A 147 -4.44 3.20 -0.51
C THR A 147 -4.37 3.24 1.01
N GLY A 148 -3.26 3.76 1.55
CA GLY A 148 -2.99 3.81 3.00
C GLY A 148 -2.39 2.53 3.59
N TYR A 149 -2.05 1.54 2.76
CA TYR A 149 -1.41 0.29 3.17
C TYR A 149 -0.06 0.11 2.48
N THR A 150 0.86 -0.57 3.16
CA THR A 150 2.10 -1.04 2.55
C THR A 150 1.77 -2.13 1.53
N SER A 151 2.25 -1.95 0.29
CA SER A 151 2.06 -2.97 -0.76
C SER A 151 2.84 -4.22 -0.42
N VAL A 152 2.24 -5.38 -0.68
CA VAL A 152 2.86 -6.69 -0.41
C VAL A 152 2.91 -7.52 -1.67
N THR A 153 4.01 -8.24 -1.86
CA THR A 153 4.16 -9.21 -2.95
C THR A 153 4.38 -10.59 -2.37
N VAL A 154 3.55 -11.54 -2.78
CA VAL A 154 3.70 -12.96 -2.46
C VAL A 154 3.98 -13.75 -3.73
N THR A 155 4.85 -14.73 -3.65
CA THR A 155 5.32 -15.50 -4.81
C THR A 155 4.93 -16.96 -4.65
N SER A 156 4.51 -17.60 -5.74
CA SER A 156 4.22 -19.02 -5.75
C SER A 156 5.49 -19.87 -5.65
N ALA A 157 5.31 -21.16 -5.35
CA ALA A 157 6.33 -22.15 -5.67
C ALA A 157 6.57 -22.22 -7.19
N PHE A 158 7.70 -22.83 -7.58
CA PHE A 158 8.01 -23.12 -8.97
C PHE A 158 7.10 -24.22 -9.53
N THR A 159 6.74 -24.12 -10.80
CA THR A 159 6.20 -25.26 -11.55
C THR A 159 7.29 -26.32 -11.76
N ALA A 160 6.89 -27.49 -12.25
CA ALA A 160 7.81 -28.38 -12.96
C ALA A 160 8.44 -27.66 -14.18
N LEU A 161 9.52 -28.24 -14.71
CA LEU A 161 10.16 -27.79 -15.93
C LEU A 161 9.15 -27.73 -17.08
N ALA A 162 9.21 -26.65 -17.86
CA ALA A 162 8.35 -26.53 -19.02
C ALA A 162 8.79 -27.53 -20.10
N ALA A 163 7.85 -28.34 -20.56
CA ALA A 163 8.05 -29.39 -21.55
C ALA A 163 7.32 -29.08 -22.87
N ARG A 164 7.60 -29.89 -23.89
CA ARG A 164 6.90 -29.84 -25.18
C ARG A 164 5.51 -30.45 -25.09
#